data_AF-A0A538MVD8-F1
#
_entry.id   AF-A0A538MVD8-F1
#
_cell.length_a   1.000
_cell.length_b   1.000
_cell.length_c   1.000
_cell.angle_alpha   90.00
_cell.angle_beta   90.00
_cell.angle_gamma   90.00
#
_symmetry.space_group_name_H-M   'P 1'
#
loop_
_entity.id
_entity.type
_entity.pdbx_description
1 polymer ?
#
loop_
_entity_poly.entity_id
_entity_poly.type
_entity_poly.pdbx_seq_one_letter_code
_entity_poly.pdbx_strand_id
1 'polypeptide(L)' 'MPKRKWPQIGDKVIVPFGDYGAVGEVTRVEGWTKVYVTVEFKIDPDREEPTVITYNLEDLQPAEAA' A
#
# COMPACT_ATOMS: atom_id res chain seq x y z
N MET A 1 14.63 -12.79 13.29
CA MET A 1 13.58 -12.54 12.30
C MET A 1 13.70 -11.09 11.87
N PRO A 2 13.91 -10.76 10.58
CA PRO A 2 13.92 -9.38 10.17
C PRO A 2 12.58 -8.76 10.60
N LYS A 3 12.64 -7.71 11.44
CA LYS A 3 11.47 -6.94 11.85
C LYS A 3 10.90 -6.30 10.58
N ARG A 4 9.98 -6.97 9.89
CA ARG A 4 9.11 -6.29 8.91
C ARG A 4 8.44 -5.17 9.70
N LYS A 5 8.91 -3.93 9.51
CA LYS A 5 8.21 -2.76 10.01
C LYS A 5 6.82 -2.83 9.40
N TRP A 6 5.80 -2.78 10.26
CA TRP A 6 4.44 -2.65 9.78
C TRP A 6 4.37 -1.30 9.06
N PRO A 7 3.82 -1.24 7.85
CA PRO A 7 3.62 0.03 7.18
C PRO A 7 2.78 0.92 8.07
N GLN A 8 3.13 2.20 8.12
CA GLN A 8 2.44 3.23 8.86
C GLN A 8 1.66 4.13 7.91
N ILE A 9 0.72 4.88 8.45
CA ILE A 9 0.02 5.91 7.67
C ILE A 9 1.05 6.93 7.16
N GLY A 10 1.06 7.17 5.85
CA GLY A 10 2.03 8.00 5.14
C GLY A 10 3.20 7.22 4.52
N ASP A 11 3.36 5.92 4.80
CA ASP A 11 4.38 5.12 4.11
C ASP A 11 4.01 4.88 2.65
N LYS A 12 5.02 4.83 1.78
CA LYS A 12 4.85 4.42 0.39
C LYS A 12 5.00 2.91 0.26
N VAL A 13 4.04 2.28 -0.39
CA VAL A 13 4.00 0.84 -0.66
C VAL A 13 3.73 0.59 -2.13
N ILE A 14 4.25 -0.51 -2.64
CA ILE A 14 3.94 -1.02 -3.97
C ILE A 14 2.76 -1.98 -3.82
N VAL A 15 1.64 -1.61 -4.45
CA VAL A 15 0.42 -2.42 -4.51
C VAL A 15 0.39 -3.20 -5.83
N PRO A 16 -0.06 -4.47 -5.83
CA PRO A 16 -0.31 -5.19 -7.07
C PRO A 16 -1.57 -4.62 -7.74
N PHE A 17 -1.43 -3.97 -8.90
CA PHE A 17 -2.55 -3.41 -9.65
C PHE A 17 -2.52 -3.89 -11.12
N GLY A 18 -3.39 -4.85 -11.45
CA GLY A 18 -3.34 -5.51 -12.75
C GLY A 18 -2.04 -6.30 -12.94
N ASP A 19 -1.37 -6.11 -14.08
CA ASP A 19 -0.08 -6.75 -14.42
C ASP A 19 1.15 -5.96 -13.94
N TYR A 20 0.97 -4.81 -13.27
CA TYR A 20 2.08 -3.98 -12.79
C TYR A 20 1.92 -3.61 -11.31
N GLY A 21 3.04 -3.23 -10.68
CA GLY A 21 3.05 -2.65 -9.34
C GLY A 21 2.82 -1.15 -9.41
N ALA A 22 1.82 -0.64 -8.69
CA ALA A 22 1.61 0.80 -8.55
C ALA A 22 2.15 1.27 -7.19
N VAL A 23 2.77 2.46 -7.15
CA VAL A 23 3.20 3.05 -5.88
C VAL A 23 2.04 3.85 -5.30
N GLY A 24 1.70 3.53 -4.06
CA GLY A 24 0.67 4.21 -3.30
C GLY A 24 1.11 4.59 -1.91
N GLU A 25 0.34 5.47 -1.29
CA GLU A 25 0.53 5.93 0.08
C GLU A 25 -0.48 5.27 1.02
N VAL A 26 -0.01 4.79 2.15
CA VAL A 26 -0.87 4.15 3.15
C VAL A 26 -1.70 5.20 3.88
N THR A 27 -3.01 5.09 3.80
CA THR A 27 -3.94 6.01 4.48
C THR A 27 -4.55 5.40 5.72
N ARG A 28 -4.57 4.07 5.82
CA ARG A 28 -5.16 3.35 6.97
C ARG A 28 -4.50 1.99 7.15
N VAL A 29 -4.32 1.60 8.41
CA VAL A 29 -3.81 0.28 8.80
C VAL A 29 -4.68 -0.23 9.92
N GLU A 30 -5.26 -1.41 9.75
CA GLU A 30 -6.20 -1.98 10.70
C GLU A 30 -6.14 -3.50 10.78
N GLY A 31 -6.54 -4.03 11.93
CA GLY A 31 -6.56 -5.47 12.19
C GLY A 31 -5.39 -5.96 13.03
N TRP A 32 -5.67 -7.01 13.83
CA TRP A 32 -4.74 -7.54 14.83
C TRP A 32 -4.18 -8.91 14.43
N THR A 33 -5.05 -9.78 13.92
CA THR A 33 -4.70 -11.13 13.46
C THR A 33 -4.42 -11.19 11.95
N LYS A 34 -5.13 -10.37 11.17
CA LYS A 34 -4.90 -10.11 9.75
C LYS A 34 -4.84 -8.60 9.57
N VAL A 35 -3.78 -8.11 8.97
CA VAL A 35 -3.53 -6.68 8.84
C VAL A 35 -3.99 -6.24 7.46
N TYR A 36 -4.93 -5.31 7.43
CA TYR A 36 -5.44 -4.68 6.24
C TYR A 36 -4.88 -3.28 6.14
N VAL A 37 -4.40 -2.93 4.96
CA VAL A 37 -3.74 -1.66 4.67
C VAL A 37 -4.49 -1.01 3.52
N THR A 38 -5.12 0.13 3.79
CA THR A 38 -5.72 0.96 2.76
C THR A 38 -4.65 1.86 2.18
N VAL A 39 -4.55 1.81 0.85
CA VAL A 39 -3.55 2.53 0.07
C VAL A 39 -4.27 3.43 -0.92
N GLU A 40 -3.86 4.68 -0.96
CA GLU A 40 -4.27 5.66 -1.96
C GLU A 40 -3.16 5.81 -3.01
N PHE A 41 -3.51 5.62 -4.29
CA PHE A 41 -2.57 5.76 -5.40
C PHE A 41 -3.26 6.34 -6.63
N LYS A 42 -2.47 7.01 -7.49
CA LYS A 42 -2.95 7.52 -8.78
C LYS A 42 -2.52 6.55 -9.87
N ILE A 43 -3.50 5.98 -10.56
CA ILE A 43 -3.29 5.08 -11.71
C ILE A 43 -2.88 5.90 -12.94
N ASP A 44 -3.53 7.05 -13.12
CA ASP A 44 -3.29 7.99 -14.21
C ASP A 44 -2.98 9.37 -13.62
N PRO A 45 -1.87 10.02 -14.02
CA PRO A 45 -1.55 11.37 -13.57
C PRO A 45 -2.58 12.41 -14.06
N ASP A 46 -3.26 12.12 -15.16
CA ASP A 46 -4.31 12.95 -15.76
C ASP A 46 -5.69 12.76 -15.11
N ARG A 47 -5.86 11.79 -14.22
CA ARG A 47 -7.11 11.60 -13.47
C ARG A 47 -7.10 12.44 -12.19
N GLU A 48 -8.13 13.25 -12.01
CA GLU A 48 -8.28 14.07 -10.80
C GLU A 48 -8.51 13.23 -9.54
N GLU A 49 -9.18 12.08 -9.65
CA GLU A 49 -9.56 11.26 -8.51
C GLU A 49 -8.51 10.17 -8.20
N PRO A 50 -7.92 10.15 -6.99
CA PRO A 50 -7.05 9.07 -6.56
C PRO A 50 -7.85 7.79 -6.32
N THR A 51 -7.19 6.65 -6.55
CA THR A 51 -7.76 5.33 -6.31
C THR A 51 -7.41 4.87 -4.90
N VAL A 52 -8.43 4.51 -4.12
CA VAL A 52 -8.27 4.03 -2.74
C VAL A 52 -8.69 2.57 -2.68
N ILE A 53 -7.74 1.68 -2.36
CA ILE A 53 -7.98 0.22 -2.28
C ILE A 53 -7.34 -0.33 -1.01
N THR A 54 -8.03 -1.28 -0.38
CA THR A 54 -7.54 -2.00 0.79
C THR A 54 -6.95 -3.35 0.40
N TYR A 55 -5.70 -3.59 0.79
CA TYR A 55 -4.97 -4.83 0.56
C TYR A 55 -4.65 -5.51 1.88
N ASN A 56 -4.37 -6.81 1.85
CA ASN A 56 -3.73 -7.47 2.99
C ASN A 56 -2.24 -7.07 3.00
N LEU A 57 -1.69 -6.82 4.19
CA LEU A 57 -0.27 -6.53 4.37
C LEU A 57 0.64 -7.59 3.70
N GLU A 58 0.20 -8.85 3.67
CA GLU A 58 0.96 -9.94 3.06
C GLU A 58 1.10 -9.81 1.53
N ASP A 59 0.14 -9.13 0.88
CA ASP A 59 0.13 -8.88 -0.56
C ASP A 59 0.90 -7.61 -0.95
N LEU A 60 1.27 -6.78 0.03
CA LEU A 60 1.96 -5.51 -0.19
C LEU A 60 3.48 -5.65 -0.13
N GLN A 61 4.15 -4.89 -1.00
CA GLN A 61 5.60 -4.74 -0.95
C GLN A 61 5.93 -3.33 -0.44
N PRO A 62 6.88 -3.17 0.50
CA PRO A 62 7.34 -1.84 0.88
C PRO A 62 8.00 -1.17 -0.33
N ALA A 63 7.64 0.09 -0.64
CA ALA A 63 8.30 0.82 -1.73
C ALA A 63 9.73 1.23 -1.33
N GLU A 64 10.00 1.29 -0.03
CA GLU A 64 11.33 1.54 0.52
C GLU A 64 11.97 0.21 0.95
N ALA A 65 12.84 -0.31 0.09
CA ALA A 65 13.80 -1.34 0.45
C ALA A 65 15.22 -0.77 0.36
N ALA A 66 15.55 0.25 1.16
CA ALA A 66 16.92 0.72 1.41
C ALA A 66 16.96 1.70 2.58
#